data_AF-A0A9D9BVD9-F1
#
_entry.id   AF-A0A9D9BVD9-F1
#
_cell.length_a   1.000
_cell.length_b   1.000
_cell.length_c   1.000
_cell.angle_alpha   90.00
_cell.angle_beta   90.00
_cell.angle_gamma   90.00
#
_symmetry.space_group_name_H-M   'P 1'
#
loop_
_entity.id
_entity.type
_entity.pdbx_description
1 polymer ?
#
loop_
_entity_poly.entity_id
_entity_poly.type
_entity_poly.pdbx_seq_one_letter_code
_entity_poly.pdbx_strand_id
1 'polypeptide(L)'
;MSITKILNSLEESWERNDILLKLKNGLDTDEIVNEFLANNEIQIKKLNTLLRPEDFDLLNQVEKLSNCESKLINKIKNLESLEKNKDHQIINQSKISLSNSFSHTRISSIMINWSNRFVVVALLTISAIALSKQAWA
;
A
#
# COMPACT_ATOMS: atom_id res chain seq x y z
N MET A 1 -10.63 27.02 1.54
CA MET A 1 -10.33 25.93 2.50
C MET A 1 -8.84 25.63 2.35
N SER A 2 -8.06 25.56 3.43
CA SER A 2 -6.62 25.28 3.32
C SER A 2 -6.39 23.85 2.85
N ILE A 3 -5.28 23.59 2.14
CA ILE A 3 -4.88 22.25 1.69
C ILE A 3 -4.92 21.25 2.86
N THR A 4 -4.38 21.65 4.01
CA THR A 4 -4.38 20.82 5.23
C THR A 4 -5.78 20.40 5.70
N LYS A 5 -6.77 21.30 5.65
CA LYS A 5 -8.14 20.95 6.02
C LYS A 5 -8.79 19.99 5.02
N ILE A 6 -8.46 20.14 3.73
CA ILE A 6 -8.95 19.24 2.68
C ILE A 6 -8.33 17.85 2.87
N LEU A 7 -7.02 17.77 3.09
CA LEU A 7 -6.32 16.51 3.32
C LEU A 7 -6.83 15.78 4.58
N ASN A 8 -7.01 16.50 5.70
CA ASN A 8 -7.55 15.88 6.92
C ASN A 8 -8.96 15.34 6.70
N SER A 9 -9.83 16.08 5.99
CA SER A 9 -11.19 15.59 5.73
C SER A 9 -11.19 14.37 4.79
N LEU A 10 -10.27 14.30 3.83
CA LEU A 10 -10.12 13.13 2.97
C LEU A 10 -9.56 11.92 3.75
N GLU A 11 -8.64 12.16 4.69
CA GLU A 11 -8.07 11.12 5.56
C GLU A 11 -9.13 10.54 6.51
N GLU A 12 -9.95 11.40 7.12
CA GLU A 12 -11.09 10.98 7.97
C GLU A 12 -12.11 10.18 7.16
N SER A 13 -12.43 10.59 5.93
CA SER A 13 -13.32 9.87 5.02
C SER A 13 -12.78 8.50 4.56
N TRP A 14 -11.51 8.20 4.83
CA TRP A 14 -10.85 6.94 4.45
C TRP A 14 -10.30 6.20 5.68
N GLU A 15 -11.03 6.26 6.79
CA GLU A 15 -10.60 5.62 8.03
C GLU A 15 -10.48 4.09 7.84
N ARG A 16 -9.34 3.54 8.24
CA ARG A 16 -9.04 2.12 8.06
C ARG A 16 -10.10 1.19 8.68
N ASN A 17 -10.63 1.52 9.86
CA ASN A 17 -11.59 0.65 10.54
C ASN A 17 -12.90 0.55 9.76
N ASP A 18 -13.38 1.67 9.23
CA ASP A 18 -14.57 1.73 8.39
C ASP A 18 -14.38 0.96 7.08
N ILE A 19 -13.23 1.12 6.42
CA ILE A 19 -12.92 0.37 5.19
C ILE A 19 -12.86 -1.14 5.47
N LEU A 20 -12.21 -1.57 6.56
CA LEU A 20 -12.16 -2.98 6.94
C LEU A 20 -13.54 -3.54 7.29
N LEU A 21 -14.41 -2.73 7.90
CA LEU A 21 -15.78 -3.11 8.20
C LEU A 21 -16.58 -3.30 6.90
N LYS A 22 -16.46 -2.40 5.93
CA LYS A 22 -17.08 -2.51 4.60
C LYS A 22 -16.64 -3.78 3.87
N LEU A 23 -15.33 -4.08 3.87
CA LEU A 23 -14.78 -5.32 3.30
C LEU A 23 -15.31 -6.56 4.02
N LYS A 24 -15.38 -6.53 5.36
CA LYS A 24 -15.92 -7.64 6.15
C LYS A 24 -17.41 -7.89 5.85
N ASN A 25 -18.14 -6.83 5.53
CA ASN A 25 -19.55 -6.90 5.13
C ASN A 25 -19.73 -7.37 3.69
N GLY A 26 -18.65 -7.62 2.96
CA GLY A 26 -18.68 -8.18 1.61
C GLY A 26 -18.80 -7.14 0.49
N LEU A 27 -18.61 -5.84 0.78
CA LEU A 27 -18.51 -4.84 -0.28
C LEU A 27 -17.24 -5.09 -1.11
N ASP A 28 -17.39 -4.93 -2.42
CA ASP A 28 -16.25 -5.01 -3.33
C ASP A 28 -15.33 -3.79 -3.18
N THR A 29 -14.05 -3.98 -3.48
CA THR A 29 -13.06 -2.90 -3.42
C THR A 29 -13.40 -1.74 -4.35
N ASP A 30 -13.96 -2.01 -5.53
CA ASP A 30 -14.33 -0.97 -6.48
C ASP A 30 -15.52 -0.16 -5.98
N GLU A 31 -16.49 -0.80 -5.32
CA GLU A 31 -17.64 -0.12 -4.71
C GLU A 31 -17.19 0.84 -3.60
N ILE A 32 -16.27 0.39 -2.73
CA ILE A 32 -15.73 1.21 -1.63
C ILE A 32 -14.98 2.43 -2.18
N VAL A 33 -14.17 2.24 -3.22
CA VAL A 33 -13.43 3.33 -3.88
C VAL A 33 -14.40 4.31 -4.55
N ASN A 34 -15.38 3.81 -5.30
CA ASN A 34 -16.36 4.65 -5.99
C ASN A 34 -17.19 5.48 -5.01
N GLU A 35 -17.61 4.89 -3.89
CA GLU A 35 -18.33 5.58 -2.83
C GLU A 35 -17.50 6.73 -2.25
N PHE A 36 -16.21 6.49 -1.98
CA PHE A 36 -15.32 7.54 -1.49
C PHE A 36 -15.14 8.68 -2.49
N LEU A 37 -14.93 8.35 -3.77
CA LEU A 37 -14.79 9.36 -4.82
C LEU A 37 -16.07 10.21 -4.95
N ALA A 38 -17.25 9.57 -4.89
CA ALA A 38 -18.53 10.25 -4.96
C ALA A 38 -18.75 11.16 -3.73
N ASN A 39 -18.50 10.66 -2.53
CA ASN A 39 -18.71 11.40 -1.29
C ASN A 39 -17.74 12.59 -1.13
N ASN A 40 -16.55 12.51 -1.75
CA ASN A 40 -15.50 13.51 -1.60
C ASN A 40 -15.23 14.33 -2.87
N GLU A 41 -16.09 14.26 -3.89
CA GLU A 41 -15.89 14.88 -5.20
C GLU A 41 -15.50 16.37 -5.11
N ILE A 42 -16.20 17.14 -4.28
CA ILE A 42 -15.97 18.58 -4.10
C ILE A 42 -14.58 18.85 -3.50
N GLN A 43 -14.14 18.00 -2.56
CA GLN A 43 -12.86 18.13 -1.88
C GLN A 43 -11.71 17.79 -2.82
N ILE A 44 -11.88 16.71 -3.60
CA ILE A 44 -10.93 16.27 -4.62
C ILE A 44 -10.77 17.34 -5.71
N LYS A 45 -11.87 17.91 -6.22
CA LYS A 45 -11.81 19.00 -7.21
C LYS A 45 -11.05 20.21 -6.68
N LYS A 46 -11.29 20.60 -5.42
CA LYS A 46 -10.55 21.69 -4.78
C LYS A 46 -9.08 21.34 -4.59
N LEU A 47 -8.75 20.12 -4.18
CA LEU A 47 -7.36 19.67 -4.06
C LEU A 47 -6.63 19.77 -5.40
N ASN A 48 -7.25 19.29 -6.49
CA ASN A 48 -6.68 19.35 -7.83
C ASN A 48 -6.39 20.78 -8.30
N THR A 49 -7.21 21.77 -7.91
CA THR A 49 -6.95 23.18 -8.25
C THR A 49 -5.78 23.80 -7.49
N LEU A 50 -5.36 23.18 -6.40
CA LEU A 50 -4.28 23.66 -5.53
C LEU A 50 -2.93 22.98 -5.83
N LEU A 51 -2.94 21.90 -6.61
CA LEU A 51 -1.73 21.20 -7.04
C LEU A 51 -1.03 21.98 -8.15
N ARG A 52 0.29 22.09 -8.06
CA ARG A 52 1.11 22.68 -9.12
C ARG A 52 1.44 21.63 -10.17
N PRO A 53 1.83 22.04 -11.40
CA PRO A 53 2.21 21.11 -12.45
C PRO A 53 3.28 20.09 -12.04
N GLU A 54 4.23 20.48 -11.19
CA GLU A 54 5.29 19.58 -10.71
C GLU A 54 4.73 18.47 -9.81
N ASP A 55 3.67 18.78 -9.05
CA ASP A 55 2.99 17.82 -8.18
C ASP A 55 2.21 16.79 -9.03
N PHE A 56 1.68 17.19 -10.19
CA PHE A 56 1.07 16.28 -11.17
C PHE A 56 2.08 15.34 -11.82
N ASP A 57 3.27 15.83 -12.18
CA ASP A 57 4.33 14.98 -12.73
C ASP A 57 4.79 13.93 -11.73
N LEU A 58 4.86 14.30 -10.44
CA LEU A 58 5.17 13.37 -9.37
C LEU A 58 4.06 12.31 -9.20
N LEU A 59 2.79 12.72 -9.20
CA LEU A 59 1.65 11.80 -9.12
C LEU A 59 1.64 10.78 -10.27
N ASN A 60 1.93 11.24 -11.50
CA ASN A 60 2.05 10.35 -12.67
C ASN A 60 3.21 9.35 -12.53
N GLN A 61 4.34 9.76 -11.94
CA GLN A 61 5.44 8.84 -11.65
C GLN A 61 5.05 7.79 -10.61
N VAL A 62 4.32 8.19 -9.57
CA VAL A 62 3.80 7.27 -8.55
C VAL A 62 2.81 6.27 -9.17
N GLU A 63 1.93 6.72 -10.06
CA GLU A 63 1.01 5.84 -10.79
C GLU A 63 1.76 4.81 -11.65
N LYS A 64 2.78 5.25 -12.40
CA LYS A 64 3.63 4.34 -13.19
C LYS A 64 4.33 3.31 -12.30
N LEU A 65 4.80 3.72 -11.13
CA LEU A 65 5.43 2.83 -10.16
C LEU A 65 4.43 1.80 -9.62
N SER A 66 3.23 2.22 -9.24
CA SER A 66 2.16 1.33 -8.77
C SER A 66 1.73 0.31 -9.83
N ASN A 67 1.64 0.73 -11.10
CA ASN A 67 1.39 -0.16 -12.23
C ASN A 67 2.53 -1.18 -12.43
N CYS A 68 3.77 -0.76 -12.25
CA CYS A 68 4.93 -1.65 -12.30
C CYS A 68 4.88 -2.69 -11.17
N GLU A 69 4.57 -2.24 -9.94
CA GLU A 69 4.41 -3.10 -8.77
C GLU A 69 3.31 -4.13 -8.98
N SER A 70 2.13 -3.72 -9.46
CA SER A 70 1.02 -4.62 -9.76
C SER A 70 1.40 -5.68 -10.80
N LYS A 71 2.14 -5.30 -11.85
CA LYS A 71 2.69 -6.26 -12.83
C LYS A 71 3.68 -7.22 -12.19
N LEU A 72 4.54 -6.76 -11.29
CA LEU A 72 5.50 -7.59 -10.59
C LEU A 72 4.80 -8.58 -9.64
N ILE A 73 3.83 -8.13 -8.85
CA ILE A 73 3.02 -8.97 -7.96
C ILE A 73 2.31 -10.05 -8.78
N ASN A 74 1.70 -9.68 -9.92
CA ASN A 74 1.05 -10.66 -10.79
C ASN A 74 2.04 -11.69 -11.35
N LYS A 75 3.24 -11.26 -11.75
CA LYS A 75 4.30 -12.20 -12.18
C LYS A 75 4.72 -13.14 -11.05
N ILE A 76 4.92 -12.62 -9.83
CA ILE A 76 5.28 -13.43 -8.65
C ILE A 76 4.17 -14.43 -8.35
N LYS A 77 2.91 -13.99 -8.30
CA LYS A 77 1.75 -14.86 -8.08
C LYS A 77 1.64 -15.97 -9.13
N ASN A 78 1.89 -15.63 -10.41
CA ASN A 78 1.88 -16.61 -11.50
C ASN A 78 3.03 -17.61 -11.35
N LEU A 79 4.24 -17.17 -10.98
CA LEU A 79 5.38 -18.06 -10.72
C LEU A 79 5.11 -18.98 -9.51
N GLU A 80 4.56 -18.47 -8.42
CA GLU A 80 4.16 -19.28 -7.26
C GLU A 80 3.08 -20.30 -7.62
N SER A 81 2.13 -19.93 -8.50
CA SER A 81 1.13 -20.88 -9.01
C SER A 81 1.76 -21.96 -9.90
N LEU A 82 2.78 -21.61 -10.70
CA LEU A 82 3.50 -22.53 -11.56
C LEU A 82 4.37 -23.50 -10.74
N GLU A 83 5.04 -22.99 -9.71
CA GLU A 83 5.84 -23.77 -8.77
C GLU A 83 4.95 -24.74 -7.99
N LYS A 84 3.82 -24.27 -7.44
CA LYS A 84 2.81 -25.15 -6.83
C LYS A 84 2.26 -26.19 -7.80
N ASN A 85 2.02 -25.85 -9.06
CA ASN A 85 1.55 -26.82 -10.06
C ASN A 85 2.62 -27.85 -10.43
N LYS A 86 3.92 -27.48 -10.44
CA LYS A 86 5.03 -28.43 -10.62
C LYS A 86 5.19 -29.34 -9.40
N ASP A 87 5.13 -28.79 -8.20
CA ASP A 87 5.17 -29.56 -6.95
C ASP A 87 3.94 -30.47 -6.84
N HIS A 88 2.75 -30.00 -7.25
CA HIS A 88 1.55 -30.83 -7.34
C HIS A 88 1.62 -31.88 -8.46
N GLN A 89 2.33 -31.66 -9.57
CA GLN A 89 2.59 -32.71 -10.56
C GLN A 89 3.52 -33.80 -10.01
N ILE A 90 4.52 -33.44 -9.20
CA ILE A 90 5.41 -34.38 -8.52
C ILE A 90 4.66 -35.13 -7.40
N ILE A 91 3.78 -34.45 -6.65
CA ILE A 91 3.04 -35.02 -5.52
C ILE A 91 1.81 -35.83 -5.97
N ASN A 92 1.10 -35.43 -7.05
CA ASN A 92 -0.09 -36.16 -7.56
C ASN A 92 0.25 -37.52 -8.19
N GLN A 93 1.52 -37.81 -8.52
CA GLN A 93 1.93 -39.18 -8.82
C GLN A 93 2.00 -40.07 -7.58
N SER A 94 1.97 -39.51 -6.36
CA SER A 94 2.21 -40.28 -5.12
C SER A 94 1.05 -40.36 -4.13
N LYS A 95 0.07 -39.44 -4.10
CA LYS A 95 -1.09 -39.64 -3.21
C LYS A 95 -2.24 -38.67 -3.45
N ILE A 96 -3.38 -39.26 -3.80
CA ILE A 96 -4.71 -38.68 -3.58
C ILE A 96 -4.87 -38.39 -2.07
N SER A 97 -5.25 -37.15 -1.72
CA SER A 97 -6.30 -36.77 -0.74
C SER A 97 -6.00 -35.51 0.09
N LEU A 98 -7.09 -34.77 0.33
CA LEU A 98 -7.36 -33.71 1.32
C LEU A 98 -6.94 -32.25 1.06
N SER A 99 -7.97 -31.48 0.69
CA SER A 99 -8.24 -30.09 1.02
C SER A 99 -8.11 -29.77 2.53
N ASN A 100 -7.41 -28.68 2.91
CA ASN A 100 -8.02 -27.55 3.63
C ASN A 100 -7.06 -26.36 3.87
N SER A 101 -7.71 -25.20 3.99
CA SER A 101 -7.28 -23.83 4.26
C SER A 101 -6.13 -23.62 5.25
N PHE A 102 -5.22 -22.69 4.94
CA PHE A 102 -4.90 -21.52 5.77
C PHE A 102 -3.94 -20.57 5.02
N SER A 103 -4.35 -19.31 4.78
CA SER A 103 -3.48 -18.29 4.20
C SER A 103 -2.77 -17.51 5.30
N HIS A 104 -1.52 -17.87 5.61
CA HIS A 104 -0.63 -16.99 6.37
C HIS A 104 -0.17 -15.83 5.47
N THR A 105 -0.77 -14.66 5.68
CA THR A 105 -0.47 -13.39 5.03
C THR A 105 0.98 -12.95 5.27
N ARG A 106 1.72 -12.72 4.18
CA ARG A 106 3.12 -12.25 4.09
C ARG A 106 3.36 -10.77 4.47
N ILE A 107 2.41 -10.11 5.12
CA ILE A 107 2.51 -8.69 5.53
C ILE A 107 3.69 -8.48 6.50
N SER A 108 3.97 -9.46 7.37
CA SER A 108 5.10 -9.42 8.30
C SER A 108 6.46 -9.28 7.61
N SER A 109 6.64 -9.84 6.40
CA SER A 109 7.93 -9.79 5.71
C SER A 109 8.21 -8.44 5.07
N ILE A 110 7.16 -7.71 4.67
CA ILE A 110 7.28 -6.35 4.11
C ILE A 110 7.53 -5.35 5.24
N MET A 111 6.84 -5.51 6.38
CA MET A 111 6.96 -4.63 7.53
C MET A 111 8.37 -4.66 8.16
N ILE A 112 9.01 -5.84 8.21
CA ILE A 112 10.38 -5.99 8.73
C ILE A 112 11.43 -5.32 7.82
N ASN A 113 11.28 -5.42 6.50
CA ASN A 113 12.26 -4.87 5.56
C ASN A 113 12.16 -3.34 5.45
N TRP A 114 10.96 -2.78 5.56
CA TRP A 114 10.74 -1.33 5.61
C TRP A 114 11.10 -0.71 6.96
N SER A 115 10.84 -1.39 8.08
CA SER A 115 11.18 -0.92 9.41
C SER A 115 12.69 -0.69 9.56
N ASN A 116 13.54 -1.62 9.09
CA ASN A 116 14.98 -1.46 9.17
C ASN A 116 15.50 -0.23 8.39
N ARG A 117 14.96 0.04 7.20
CA ARG A 117 15.36 1.22 6.43
C ARG A 117 14.92 2.53 7.10
N PHE A 118 13.71 2.57 7.65
CA PHE A 118 13.22 3.74 8.38
C PHE A 118 14.04 4.02 9.64
N VAL A 119 14.37 2.98 10.42
CA VAL A 119 15.21 3.10 11.61
C VAL A 119 16.59 3.64 11.26
N VAL A 120 17.23 3.16 10.18
CA VAL A 120 18.54 3.69 9.74
C VAL A 120 18.45 5.16 9.32
N VAL A 121 17.41 5.55 8.57
CA VAL A 121 17.20 6.95 8.17
C VAL A 121 16.93 7.84 9.38
N ALA A 122 16.11 7.38 10.33
CA ALA A 122 15.86 8.10 11.58
C ALA A 122 17.12 8.21 12.46
N LEU A 123 17.95 7.17 12.53
CA LEU A 123 19.21 7.20 13.27
C LEU A 123 20.20 8.17 12.65
N LEU A 124 20.27 8.22 11.31
CA LEU A 124 21.12 9.16 10.57
C LEU A 124 20.66 10.60 10.77
N THR A 125 19.36 10.88 10.76
CA THR A 125 18.84 12.23 11.00
C THR A 125 19.07 12.66 12.45
N ILE A 126 18.81 11.78 13.43
CA ILE A 126 19.09 12.07 14.85
C ILE A 126 20.59 12.28 15.07
N SER A 127 21.45 11.51 14.42
CA SER A 127 22.92 11.67 14.51
C SER A 127 23.37 12.98 13.88
N ALA A 128 22.84 13.35 12.71
CA ALA A 128 23.12 14.63 12.07
C ALA A 128 22.64 15.81 12.92
N ILE A 129 21.46 15.69 13.54
CA ILE A 129 20.91 16.71 14.45
C ILE A 129 21.74 16.81 15.73
N ALA A 130 22.17 15.69 16.31
CA ALA A 130 23.03 15.66 17.49
C ALA A 130 24.43 16.25 17.22
N LEU A 131 25.06 15.90 16.10
CA LEU A 131 26.32 16.48 15.64
C LEU A 131 26.19 17.99 15.38
N SER A 132 25.06 18.43 14.80
CA SER A 132 24.79 19.85 14.60
C SER A 132 24.59 20.60 15.92
N LYS A 133 23.98 19.99 16.95
CA LYS A 133 23.87 20.61 18.27
C LYS A 133 25.20 20.67 19.04
N GLN A 134 26.09 19.69 18.85
CA GLN A 134 27.43 19.72 19.45
C GLN A 134 28.37 20.73 18.76
N ALA A 135 28.17 21.02 17.48
CA ALA A 135 28.97 22.01 16.75
C ALA A 135 28.67 23.47 17.14
N TRP A 136 27.62 23.72 17.91
CA TRP A 136 27.22 25.05 18.43
C TRP A 136 27.21 25.12 19.97
N ALA A 137 27.79 24.12 20.64
CA ALA A 137 28.01 24.11 22.09
C ALA A 137 29.47 24.44 22.43
#